data_AF-A0A7V1LQE0-F1
#
_entry.id   AF-A0A7V1LQE0-F1
#
_cell.length_a   1.000
_cell.length_b   1.000
_cell.length_c   1.000
_cell.angle_alpha   90.00
_cell.angle_beta   90.00
_cell.angle_gamma   90.00
#
_symmetry.space_group_name_H-M   'P 1'
#
loop_
_entity.id
_entity.type
_entity.pdbx_description
1 polymer ?
#
loop_
_entity_poly.entity_id
_entity_poly.type
_entity_poly.pdbx_seq_one_letter_code
_entity_poly.pdbx_strand_id
1 'polypeptide(L)' 'MPQNGEREQWASKIGLILAVAGNAVGLGNFLRFPVQAAENGGGAFMIPYFIFFLILGIPLMWI' A
#
# COMPACT_ATOMS: atom_id res chain seq x y z
N MET A 1 39.66 7.79 0.68
CA MET A 1 38.57 7.84 1.69
C MET A 1 38.05 6.42 1.85
N PRO A 2 38.02 5.84 3.06
CA PRO A 2 37.53 4.48 3.22
C PRO A 2 36.05 4.42 2.79
N GLN A 3 35.77 3.72 1.68
CA GLN A 3 34.42 3.35 1.29
C GLN A 3 33.98 2.16 2.15
N ASN A 4 33.56 2.42 3.38
CA ASN A 4 32.85 1.42 4.17
C ASN A 4 31.46 1.24 3.56
N GLY A 5 31.36 0.38 2.56
CA GLY A 5 30.15 0.09 1.78
C GLY A 5 29.10 -0.73 2.54
N GLU A 6 28.94 -0.49 3.85
CA GLU A 6 27.87 -1.10 4.62
C GLU A 6 26.58 -0.30 4.41
N ARG A 7 25.57 -0.94 3.83
CA ARG A 7 24.25 -0.34 3.63
C ARG A 7 23.64 -0.04 5.00
N GLU A 8 23.11 1.16 5.19
CA GLU A 8 22.33 1.48 6.36
C GLU A 8 21.12 0.53 6.47
N GLN A 9 20.91 -0.01 7.67
CA GLN A 9 19.84 -0.97 7.94
C GLN A 9 18.79 -0.34 8.86
N TRP A 10 17.54 -0.76 8.68
CA TRP A 10 16.45 -0.33 9.55
C TRP A 10 16.64 -0.87 10.97
N ALA A 11 16.50 0.01 11.96
CA ALA A 11 16.67 -0.33 13.37
C ALA A 11 15.67 -1.39 13.87
N SER A 12 14.48 -1.48 13.27
CA SER A 12 13.49 -2.52 13.60
C SER A 12 12.63 -2.92 12.41
N LYS A 13 12.20 -4.20 12.39
CA LYS A 13 11.24 -4.73 11.41
C LYS A 13 9.90 -3.98 11.49
N ILE A 14 9.45 -3.65 12.70
CA ILE A 14 8.21 -2.90 12.91
C ILE A 14 8.33 -1.49 12.34
N GLY A 15 9.46 -0.81 12.56
CA GLY A 15 9.73 0.50 11.97
C GLY A 15 9.70 0.47 10.45
N LEU A 16 10.28 -0.56 9.84
CA LEU A 16 10.19 -0.77 8.38
C LEU A 16 8.74 -0.98 7.92
N ILE A 17 7.98 -1.86 8.58
CA ILE A 17 6.58 -2.12 8.21
C ILE A 17 5.74 -0.86 8.31
N LEU A 18 5.90 -0.08 9.38
CA LEU A 18 5.17 1.18 9.57
C LEU A 18 5.56 2.25 8.54
N ALA A 19 6.85 2.35 8.21
CA ALA A 19 7.31 3.26 7.17
C ALA A 19 6.72 2.91 5.79
N VAL A 20 6.71 1.63 5.41
CA VAL A 20 6.13 1.16 4.15
C VAL A 20 4.60 1.30 4.16
N ALA A 21 3.93 0.97 5.26
CA ALA A 21 2.48 1.15 5.40
C ALA A 21 2.07 2.62 5.30
N GLY A 22 2.83 3.53 5.94
CA GLY A 22 2.61 4.98 5.84
C GLY A 22 2.86 5.52 4.43
N ASN A 23 3.79 4.93 3.68
CA ASN A 23 3.99 5.27 2.27
C ASN A 23 2.83 4.79 1.38
N ALA A 24 2.30 3.59 1.65
CA ALA A 24 1.21 3.01 0.88
C ALA A 24 -0.16 3.66 1.16
N VAL A 25 -0.39 4.15 2.38
CA VAL A 25 -1.68 4.74 2.80
C VAL A 25 -1.58 6.27 2.83
N GLY A 26 -2.13 6.93 1.82
CA GLY A 26 -2.18 8.39 1.71
C GLY A 26 -3.59 9.01 1.75
N LEU A 27 -3.66 10.34 1.88
CA LEU A 27 -4.91 11.12 1.85
C LEU A 27 -5.76 10.83 0.60
N GLY A 28 -5.12 10.60 -0.54
CA GLY A 28 -5.79 10.25 -1.78
C GLY A 28 -6.58 8.94 -1.70
N ASN A 29 -6.05 7.93 -1.01
CA ASN A 29 -6.77 6.67 -0.80
C ASN A 29 -7.96 6.90 0.16
N PHE A 30 -7.75 7.68 1.22
CA PHE A 30 -8.80 7.94 2.21
C PHE A 30 -9.97 8.77 1.67
N LEU A 31 -9.72 9.75 0.80
CA LEU A 31 -10.77 10.64 0.27
C LEU A 31 -11.42 10.11 -1.01
N ARG A 32 -10.64 9.47 -1.90
CA ARG A 32 -11.15 8.99 -3.18
C ARG A 32 -11.91 7.68 -3.06
N PHE A 33 -11.43 6.76 -2.21
CA PHE A 33 -12.07 5.45 -2.00
C PHE A 33 -13.56 5.56 -1.58
N PRO A 34 -13.95 6.35 -0.56
CA PRO A 34 -15.35 6.41 -0.14
C PRO A 34 -16.26 7.02 -1.21
N VAL A 35 -15.77 8.01 -1.96
CA VAL A 35 -16.52 8.62 -3.06
C VAL A 35 -16.75 7.58 -4.16
N GLN A 36 -15.69 6.90 -4.60
CA GLN A 36 -15.81 5.86 -5.63
C GLN A 36 -16.68 4.68 -5.16
N ALA A 37 -16.57 4.27 -3.90
CA ALA A 37 -17.42 3.23 -3.35
C ALA A 37 -18.88 3.67 -3.38
N ALA A 38 -19.20 4.87 -2.90
CA ALA A 38 -20.57 5.40 -2.90
C ALA A 38 -21.16 5.52 -4.31
N GLU A 39 -20.40 6.01 -5.29
CA GLU A 39 -20.85 6.17 -6.67
C GLU A 39 -21.03 4.83 -7.42
N ASN A 40 -20.23 3.81 -7.10
CA ASN A 40 -20.22 2.52 -7.81
C ASN A 40 -21.00 1.42 -7.07
N GLY A 41 -22.10 1.78 -6.41
CA GLY A 41 -22.99 0.80 -5.74
C GLY A 41 -22.66 0.52 -4.27
N GLY A 42 -21.97 1.44 -3.60
CA GLY A 42 -21.67 1.41 -2.18
C GLY A 42 -20.88 0.16 -1.78
N GLY A 43 -21.50 -0.69 -0.96
CA GLY A 43 -20.89 -1.94 -0.50
C GLY A 43 -20.64 -2.95 -1.62
N ALA A 44 -21.42 -2.91 -2.71
CA ALA A 44 -21.22 -3.83 -3.83
C ALA A 44 -19.89 -3.59 -4.55
N PHE A 45 -19.35 -2.36 -4.51
CA PHE A 45 -18.04 -2.02 -5.06
C PHE A 45 -16.89 -2.81 -4.42
N MET A 46 -17.06 -3.29 -3.18
CA MET A 46 -16.01 -4.06 -2.50
C MET A 46 -15.70 -5.39 -3.21
N ILE A 47 -16.69 -6.00 -3.88
CA ILE A 47 -16.51 -7.28 -4.57
C ILE A 47 -15.46 -7.17 -5.69
N PRO A 48 -15.65 -6.31 -6.73
CA PRO A 48 -14.64 -6.13 -7.75
C PRO A 48 -13.35 -5.54 -7.17
N TYR A 49 -13.42 -4.65 -6.17
CA TYR A 49 -12.23 -4.10 -5.52
C TYR A 49 -11.31 -5.19 -4.95
N PHE A 50 -11.85 -6.16 -4.21
CA PHE A 50 -11.06 -7.26 -3.68
C PHE A 50 -10.54 -8.19 -4.77
N ILE A 51 -11.33 -8.47 -5.81
CA ILE A 51 -10.87 -9.28 -6.94
C ILE A 51 -9.66 -8.63 -7.62
N PHE A 52 -9.73 -7.34 -7.93
CA PHE A 52 -8.60 -6.60 -8.50
C PHE A 52 -7.43 -6.47 -7.53
N PHE A 53 -7.68 -6.34 -6.23
CA PHE A 53 -6.61 -6.33 -5.23
C PHE A 53 -5.84 -7.66 -5.19
N LEU A 54 -6.54 -8.80 -5.28
CA LEU A 54 -5.90 -10.11 -5.28
C LEU A 54 -5.16 -10.41 -6.59
N ILE A 55 -5.73 -10.03 -7.73
CA ILE A 55 -5.17 -10.33 -9.06
C ILE A 55 -4.08 -9.34 -9.48
N LEU A 56 -4.21 -8.06 -9.13
CA LEU A 56 -3.28 -7.00 -9.53
C LEU A 56 -2.49 -6.45 -8.34
N GLY A 57 -3.18 -6.15 -7.24
CA GLY A 57 -2.55 -5.54 -6.06
C GLY A 57 -1.42 -6.40 -5.47
N ILE A 58 -1.68 -7.67 -5.15
CA ILE A 58 -0.66 -8.56 -4.57
C ILE A 58 0.48 -8.84 -5.55
N PRO A 59 0.23 -9.21 -6.82
CA PRO A 59 1.33 -9.48 -7.76
C PRO A 59 2.19 -8.26 -8.06
N LEU A 60 1.61 -7.06 -8.13
CA LEU A 60 2.38 -5.82 -8.32
C LEU A 60 3.18 -5.41 -7.08
N MET A 61 2.81 -5.85 -5.87
CA MET A 61 3.64 -5.63 -4.69
C MET A 61 4.82 -6.60 -4.58
N TRP A 62 4.71 -7.77 -5.22
CA TRP A 62 5.77 -8.79 -5.18
C TRP A 62 6.83 -8.60 -6.27
N ILE A 63 6.46 -7.95 -7.38
CA ILE A 63 7.38 -7.60 -8.48
C ILE A 63 8.31 -6.45 -8.07
#